data_AF-Q3IFQ6-F1
#
_entry.id   AF-Q3IFQ6-F1
#
_cell.length_a   1.000
_cell.length_b   1.000
_cell.length_c   1.000
_cell.angle_alpha   90.00
_cell.angle_beta   90.00
_cell.angle_gamma   90.00
#
_symmetry.space_group_name_H-M   'P 1'
#
loop_
_entity.id
_entity.type
_entity.pdbx_description
1 polymer ?
#
loop_
_entity_poly.entity_id
_entity_poly.type
_entity_poly.pdbx_seq_one_letter_code
_entity_poly.pdbx_strand_id
1 'polypeptide(L)'
;MDIQKALAQFITFGSEKDEAIDVIVSAAAAKQPLFTLSTSIMLNVFERCLHNEIVLDDLELWANVIEARDDIDCAECEGVIYALSNSEQMGELNYEKLAKLATLLQE
;
A
#
# COMPACT_ATOMS: atom_id res chain seq x y z
N MET A 1 17.53 6.90 7.43
CA MET A 1 17.16 5.78 6.55
C MET A 1 17.24 6.25 5.09
N ASP A 2 17.63 5.40 4.14
CA ASP A 2 17.56 5.74 2.71
C ASP A 2 16.12 5.56 2.17
N ILE A 3 15.83 6.12 0.99
CA ILE A 3 14.48 6.10 0.44
C ILE A 3 14.02 4.68 0.06
N GLN A 4 14.92 3.81 -0.41
CA GLN A 4 14.55 2.44 -0.80
C GLN A 4 14.14 1.61 0.42
N LYS A 5 14.90 1.71 1.53
CA LYS A 5 14.56 1.07 2.80
C LYS A 5 13.30 1.67 3.40
N ALA A 6 13.11 2.99 3.29
CA ALA A 6 11.87 3.64 3.72
C ALA A 6 10.66 3.09 2.96
N LEU A 7 10.73 3.03 1.62
CA LEU A 7 9.68 2.43 0.78
C LEU A 7 9.39 0.99 1.20
N ALA A 8 10.43 0.17 1.40
CA ALA A 8 10.23 -1.21 1.83
C ALA A 8 9.55 -1.31 3.20
N GLN A 9 9.95 -0.50 4.17
CA GLN A 9 9.34 -0.46 5.51
C GLN A 9 7.90 0.03 5.46
N PHE A 10 7.61 1.07 4.68
CA PHE A 10 6.25 1.59 4.53
C PHE A 10 5.33 0.59 3.83
N ILE A 11 5.75 0.07 2.67
CA ILE A 11 4.93 -0.80 1.82
C ILE A 11 4.61 -2.12 2.54
N THR A 12 5.55 -2.66 3.32
CA THR A 12 5.36 -3.92 4.07
C THR A 12 4.81 -3.72 5.50
N PHE A 13 4.48 -2.48 5.89
CA PHE A 13 4.11 -2.14 7.27
C PHE A 13 5.12 -2.70 8.30
N GLY A 14 6.40 -2.47 8.03
CA GLY A 14 7.52 -2.89 8.87
C GLY A 14 7.60 -2.16 10.20
N SER A 15 8.54 -2.57 11.04
CA SER A 15 8.72 -2.01 12.39
C SER A 15 9.15 -0.55 12.41
N GLU A 16 9.80 -0.07 11.34
CA GLU A 16 10.29 1.32 11.21
C GLU A 16 9.35 2.17 10.32
N LYS A 17 8.06 1.82 10.22
CA LYS A 17 7.10 2.50 9.31
C LYS A 17 6.94 4.00 9.60
N ASP A 18 6.99 4.41 10.86
CA ASP A 18 6.79 5.82 11.23
C ASP A 18 7.97 6.67 10.74
N GLU A 19 9.20 6.19 10.91
CA GLU A 19 10.40 6.82 10.34
C GLU A 19 10.41 6.79 8.81
N ALA A 20 9.78 5.77 8.21
CA ALA A 20 9.67 5.65 6.76
C ALA A 20 8.75 6.72 6.17
N ILE A 21 7.65 7.03 6.83
CA ILE A 21 6.71 8.08 6.41
C ILE A 21 7.44 9.43 6.32
N ASP A 22 8.21 9.80 7.34
CA ASP A 22 8.96 11.07 7.35
C ASP A 22 9.93 11.18 6.16
N VAL A 23 10.63 10.09 5.84
CA VAL A 23 11.55 10.04 4.69
C VAL A 23 10.79 10.11 3.37
N ILE A 24 9.68 9.39 3.23
CA ILE A 24 8.87 9.35 2.02
C ILE A 24 8.25 10.73 1.73
N VAL A 25 7.74 11.42 2.75
CA VAL A 25 7.11 12.75 2.61
C VAL A 25 8.15 13.83 2.31
N SER A 26 9.36 13.73 2.87
CA SER A 26 10.42 14.72 2.67
C SER A 26 11.24 14.53 1.39
N ALA A 27 11.27 13.32 0.83
CA ALA A 27 12.01 13.00 -0.37
C ALA A 27 11.14 13.02 -1.63
N ALA A 28 11.60 13.71 -2.67
CA ALA A 28 11.01 13.62 -3.99
C ALA A 28 11.11 12.18 -4.54
N ALA A 29 10.09 11.75 -5.28
CA ALA A 29 10.09 10.45 -5.94
C ALA A 29 11.28 10.34 -6.91
N ALA A 30 11.95 9.18 -6.89
CA ALA A 30 13.00 8.90 -7.85
C ALA A 30 12.44 8.78 -9.28
N LYS A 31 13.27 9.04 -10.29
CA LYS A 31 12.87 8.93 -11.71
C LYS A 31 12.69 7.49 -12.20
N GLN A 32 13.00 6.50 -11.37
CA GLN A 32 12.93 5.08 -11.66
C GLN A 32 12.32 4.36 -10.46
N PRO A 33 11.58 3.26 -10.69
CA PRO A 33 11.01 2.48 -9.61
C PRO A 33 12.12 1.92 -8.70
N LEU A 34 12.02 2.23 -7.42
CA LEU A 34 12.92 1.76 -6.37
C LEU A 34 12.38 0.53 -5.64
N PHE A 35 11.07 0.29 -5.75
CA PHE A 35 10.38 -0.82 -5.14
C PHE A 35 9.27 -1.32 -6.07
N THR A 36 9.09 -2.64 -6.14
CA THR A 36 7.98 -3.27 -6.87
C THR A 36 7.00 -3.88 -5.87
N LEU A 37 5.77 -3.40 -5.89
CA LEU A 37 4.66 -3.97 -5.13
C LEU A 37 4.15 -5.21 -5.85
N SER A 38 4.44 -6.37 -5.28
CA SER A 38 3.90 -7.65 -5.76
C SER A 38 2.57 -7.99 -5.10
N THR A 39 1.78 -8.83 -5.77
CA THR A 39 0.53 -9.37 -5.22
C THR A 39 0.73 -10.04 -3.86
N SER A 40 1.87 -10.71 -3.64
CA SER A 40 2.19 -11.34 -2.35
C SER A 40 2.29 -10.34 -1.19
N ILE A 41 2.89 -9.17 -1.44
CA ILE A 41 3.00 -8.11 -0.42
C ILE A 41 1.62 -7.52 -0.14
N MET A 42 0.83 -7.25 -1.19
CA MET A 42 -0.53 -6.75 -1.05
C MET A 42 -1.41 -7.70 -0.23
N LEU A 43 -1.37 -9.00 -0.53
CA LEU A 43 -2.09 -10.02 0.23
C LEU A 43 -1.69 -10.06 1.70
N ASN A 44 -0.39 -9.91 2.01
CA ASN A 44 0.07 -9.83 3.39
C ASN A 44 -0.49 -8.61 4.12
N VAL A 45 -0.52 -7.45 3.46
CA VAL A 45 -1.13 -6.23 4.03
C VAL A 45 -2.62 -6.43 4.29
N PHE A 46 -3.34 -7.06 3.35
CA PHE A 46 -4.78 -7.34 3.50
C PHE A 46 -5.04 -8.31 4.65
N GLU A 47 -4.24 -9.37 4.77
CA GLU A 47 -4.33 -10.32 5.88
C GLU A 47 -4.16 -9.61 7.24
N ARG A 48 -3.20 -8.69 7.34
CA ARG A 48 -2.98 -7.90 8.57
C ARG A 48 -4.15 -6.96 8.87
N CYS A 49 -4.75 -6.36 7.85
CA CYS A 49 -5.99 -5.59 8.01
C CYS A 49 -7.15 -6.46 8.50
N LEU A 50 -7.32 -7.66 7.93
CA LEU A 50 -8.37 -8.62 8.34
C LEU A 50 -8.17 -9.16 9.77
N HIS A 51 -6.93 -9.16 10.27
CA HIS A 51 -6.61 -9.47 11.67
C HIS A 51 -6.68 -8.24 12.61
N ASN A 52 -7.18 -7.09 12.12
CA ASN A 52 -7.25 -5.82 12.84
C ASN A 52 -5.88 -5.29 13.33
N GLU A 53 -4.77 -5.69 12.69
CA GLU A 53 -3.45 -5.09 12.96
C GLU A 53 -3.29 -3.73 12.29
N ILE A 54 -4.02 -3.53 11.19
CA ILE A 54 -4.03 -2.31 10.39
C ILE A 54 -5.50 -1.89 10.25
N VAL A 55 -5.80 -0.64 10.56
CA VAL A 55 -7.15 -0.10 10.37
C VAL A 55 -7.36 0.29 8.92
N LEU A 56 -8.61 0.33 8.46
CA LEU A 56 -8.92 0.62 7.06
C LEU A 56 -8.41 1.99 6.63
N ASP A 57 -8.49 3.01 7.49
CA ASP A 57 -7.95 4.35 7.23
C ASP A 57 -6.44 4.32 6.95
N ASP A 58 -5.68 3.48 7.67
CA ASP A 58 -4.24 3.29 7.43
C ASP A 58 -3.97 2.60 6.09
N LEU A 59 -4.84 1.66 5.69
CA LEU A 59 -4.77 0.99 4.40
C LEU A 59 -5.08 1.93 3.24
N GLU A 60 -6.07 2.80 3.39
CA GLU A 60 -6.41 3.83 2.42
C GLU A 60 -5.26 4.82 2.26
N LEU A 61 -4.67 5.29 3.37
CA LEU A 61 -3.47 6.13 3.33
C LEU A 61 -2.30 5.43 2.64
N TRP A 62 -2.09 4.13 2.94
CA TRP A 62 -1.06 3.32 2.30
C TRP A 62 -1.24 3.26 0.78
N ALA A 63 -2.46 3.02 0.30
CA ALA A 63 -2.76 2.99 -1.13
C ALA A 63 -2.56 4.37 -1.78
N ASN A 64 -3.00 5.44 -1.13
CA ASN A 64 -2.81 6.82 -1.60
C ASN A 64 -1.32 7.18 -1.77
N VAL A 65 -0.47 6.81 -0.81
CA VAL A 65 0.97 7.08 -0.89
C VAL A 65 1.61 6.26 -2.01
N ILE A 66 1.16 5.02 -2.24
CA ILE A 66 1.67 4.19 -3.33
C ILE A 66 1.28 4.75 -4.69
N GLU A 67 0.00 5.13 -4.84
CA GLU A 67 -0.55 5.68 -6.09
C GLU A 67 0.08 7.03 -6.46
N ALA A 68 0.38 7.86 -5.47
CA ALA A 68 1.00 9.18 -5.69
C ALA A 68 2.51 9.13 -6.02
N ARG A 69 3.15 7.96 -5.97
CA ARG A 69 4.62 7.83 -6.10
C ARG A 69 5.03 7.07 -7.36
N ASP A 70 5.67 7.79 -8.26
CA ASP A 70 6.24 7.24 -9.50
C ASP A 70 7.43 6.29 -9.28
N ASP A 71 8.03 6.28 -8.09
CA ASP A 71 9.14 5.41 -7.74
C ASP A 71 8.70 4.08 -7.09
N ILE A 72 7.41 3.77 -7.14
CA ILE A 72 6.85 2.47 -6.76
C ILE A 72 6.19 1.86 -7.99
N ASP A 73 6.71 0.71 -8.43
CA ASP A 73 6.08 -0.08 -9.49
C ASP A 73 4.96 -0.93 -8.89
N CYS A 74 3.72 -0.56 -9.19
CA CYS A 74 2.52 -1.29 -8.78
C CYS A 74 1.71 -1.84 -9.96
N ALA A 75 2.31 -1.97 -11.15
CA ALA A 75 1.58 -2.34 -12.37
C ALA A 75 0.78 -3.65 -12.25
N GLU A 76 1.26 -4.62 -11.48
CA GLU A 76 0.56 -5.89 -11.22
C GLU A 76 -0.72 -5.70 -10.40
N CYS A 77 -0.75 -4.68 -9.53
CA CYS A 77 -1.82 -4.42 -8.57
C CYS A 77 -2.50 -3.05 -8.77
N GLU A 78 -2.26 -2.39 -9.91
CA GLU A 78 -2.64 -1.00 -10.18
C GLU A 78 -4.14 -0.78 -9.96
N GLY A 79 -4.98 -1.67 -10.48
CA GLY A 79 -6.44 -1.58 -10.33
C GLY A 79 -6.90 -1.68 -8.87
N VAL A 80 -6.19 -2.45 -8.04
CA VAL A 80 -6.51 -2.59 -6.62
C VAL A 80 -6.02 -1.36 -5.84
N ILE A 81 -4.80 -0.89 -6.11
CA ILE A 81 -4.28 0.35 -5.52
C ILE A 81 -5.21 1.52 -5.82
N TYR A 82 -5.63 1.67 -7.08
CA TYR A 82 -6.57 2.72 -7.48
C TYR A 82 -7.91 2.63 -6.74
N ALA A 83 -8.45 1.41 -6.60
CA ALA A 83 -9.71 1.19 -5.89
C ALA A 83 -9.62 1.50 -4.39
N LEU A 84 -8.46 1.25 -3.78
CA LEU A 84 -8.21 1.53 -2.36
C LEU A 84 -7.92 3.02 -2.12
N SER A 85 -7.13 3.67 -2.98
CA SER A 85 -6.84 5.11 -2.87
C SER A 85 -8.11 5.96 -3.10
N ASN A 86 -9.03 5.48 -3.92
CA ASN A 86 -10.30 6.15 -4.23
C ASN A 86 -11.51 5.47 -3.56
N SER A 87 -11.32 4.86 -2.39
CA SER A 87 -12.35 4.08 -1.70
C SER A 87 -13.65 4.86 -1.46
N GLU A 88 -13.56 6.14 -1.07
CA GLU A 88 -14.72 7.03 -0.85
C GLU A 88 -15.59 7.14 -2.11
N GLN A 89 -14.96 7.24 -3.28
CA GLN A 89 -15.65 7.32 -4.58
C GLN A 89 -16.17 5.95 -5.04
N MET A 90 -15.51 4.87 -4.62
CA MET A 90 -15.87 3.47 -4.90
C MET A 90 -16.85 2.86 -3.87
N GLY A 91 -17.44 3.71 -3.01
CA GLY A 91 -18.50 3.36 -2.09
C GLY A 91 -18.02 2.89 -0.70
N GLU A 92 -16.95 3.49 -0.19
CA GLU A 92 -16.27 3.24 1.08
C GLU A 92 -15.60 1.85 1.18
N LEU A 93 -14.40 1.80 1.76
CA LEU A 93 -13.73 0.54 2.05
C LEU A 93 -14.33 -0.09 3.31
N ASN A 94 -14.55 -1.40 3.29
CA ASN A 94 -14.92 -2.16 4.48
C ASN A 94 -14.26 -3.54 4.45
N TYR A 95 -14.26 -4.23 5.60
CA TYR A 95 -13.62 -5.54 5.74
C TYR A 95 -14.20 -6.60 4.80
N GLU A 96 -15.50 -6.54 4.46
CA GLU A 96 -16.10 -7.48 3.50
C GLU A 96 -15.57 -7.28 2.08
N LYS A 97 -15.42 -6.02 1.63
CA LYS A 97 -14.84 -5.68 0.34
C LYS A 97 -13.36 -6.06 0.29
N LEU A 98 -12.63 -5.80 1.37
CA LEU A 98 -11.22 -6.17 1.48
C LEU A 98 -11.03 -7.69 1.38
N ALA A 99 -11.85 -8.48 2.07
CA ALA A 99 -11.81 -9.93 1.98
C ALA A 99 -12.08 -10.43 0.55
N LYS A 100 -13.06 -9.83 -0.15
CA LYS A 100 -13.33 -10.15 -1.56
C LYS A 100 -12.15 -9.83 -2.47
N LEU A 101 -11.52 -8.66 -2.29
CA LEU A 101 -10.32 -8.29 -3.04
C LEU A 101 -9.16 -9.26 -2.79
N ALA A 102 -8.96 -9.67 -1.53
CA ALA A 102 -7.94 -10.65 -1.18
C ALA A 102 -8.19 -12.01 -1.86
N THR A 103 -9.44 -12.47 -1.95
CA THR A 103 -9.78 -13.70 -2.67
C THR A 103 -9.50 -13.59 -4.17
N LEU A 104 -9.88 -12.47 -4.80
CA LEU A 104 -9.68 -12.25 -6.24
C LEU A 104 -8.19 -12.22 -6.63
N LEU A 105 -7.31 -11.79 -5.73
CA LEU A 105 -5.86 -11.75 -5.93
C LEU A 105 -5.18 -13.13 -5.72
N GLN A 106 -5.91 -14.12 -5.21
CA GLN A 106 -5.40 -15.48 -4.99
C GLN A 106 -5.81 -16.47 -6.10
N GLU A 107 -6.72 -16.07 -7.00
CA GLU A 107 -7.17 -16.86 -8.16
C GLU A 107 -6.25 -16.68 -9.38
#